data_AF-A0A966SD99-F1
#
_entry.id   AF-A0A966SD99-F1
#
_cell.length_a   1.000
_cell.length_b   1.000
_cell.length_c   1.000
_cell.angle_alpha   90.00
_cell.angle_beta   90.00
_cell.angle_gamma   90.00
#
_symmetry.space_group_name_H-M   'P 1'
#
loop_
_entity.id
_entity.type
_entity.pdbx_description
1 polymer ?
#
loop_
_entity_poly.entity_id
_entity_poly.type
_entity_poly.pdbx_seq_one_letter_code
_entity_poly.pdbx_strand_id
1 'polypeptide(L)'
;MVAAGCLWLALAGIVRAQGTAFTFQGRLTDGGTPANGNYDFQFALRDALTAGNAVGSPVVLNPVGVTNGIFTVALDFGAGVFNGTPRWLEIGARPNGSISAYTVLSPRTPVSAVPYAVFSGTTSTNSVDGLAAQVAALAAQVAALSGQLQTNIPAGVPIVSGDAQDAALLAQGLRMFYTVPASPWISGNATDAPSARFGHSAVWTGQQLLIWGGDLGGGSYSAGGGAYAPASDLWVNLGSFQAPSARAGHTAVWTGTNMIVWGGFGAAGFATNGASYNLTTGEWTTVTTNGAPAARDGHTAVWTGTRMVVFSGRSNTGLLADGGAYDPAANQWAGLPTVGVPEGRRYASAVWTGTRAIFWGGQGATSEIATGGRLECGVNGVPQSWSAVSTVNAPSARTRHAAVWTGTRMIVWGGQRAGAFLGDGAAYDPVADTWTPLPVLAAPVARAGHVAVWSGSEMLIYGGEDSTGALSTGAAYDPAKNKWRTLDAAAGATPRSGSTAVWSGSELVIFGGQAASSPLSALQRLTPQPAFYFFRKP
;
A
#
# COMPACT_ATOMS: atom_id res chain seq x y z
N MET A 1 -28.88 1.82 46.67
CA MET A 1 -27.57 1.19 46.94
C MET A 1 -27.60 -0.20 46.32
N VAL A 2 -26.69 -0.47 45.36
CA VAL A 2 -26.12 -1.79 44.96
C VAL A 2 -27.15 -2.90 44.61
N ALA A 3 -27.45 -3.20 43.34
CA ALA A 3 -26.72 -3.99 42.32
C ALA A 3 -27.09 -5.50 42.25
N ALA A 4 -26.86 -6.06 41.06
CA ALA A 4 -27.02 -7.45 40.58
C ALA A 4 -28.45 -7.83 40.10
N GLY A 5 -28.67 -8.37 38.90
CA GLY A 5 -27.79 -8.72 37.78
C GLY A 5 -28.66 -9.15 36.59
N CYS A 6 -28.32 -8.72 35.37
CA CYS A 6 -28.98 -9.16 34.15
C CYS A 6 -28.04 -10.08 33.36
N LEU A 7 -28.40 -11.37 33.35
CA LEU A 7 -27.81 -12.41 32.55
C LEU A 7 -28.12 -12.15 31.07
N TRP A 8 -27.13 -11.78 30.26
CA TRP A 8 -27.27 -11.79 28.81
C TRP A 8 -27.01 -13.21 28.30
N LEU A 9 -28.08 -13.95 28.02
CA LEU A 9 -28.01 -15.14 27.18
C LEU A 9 -27.73 -14.67 25.74
N ALA A 10 -26.50 -14.83 25.28
CA ALA A 10 -26.20 -14.76 23.86
C ALA A 10 -26.80 -16.01 23.20
N LEU A 11 -28.06 -15.91 22.74
CA LEU A 11 -28.56 -16.83 21.72
C LEU A 11 -27.72 -16.59 20.47
N ALA A 12 -26.81 -17.53 20.18
CA ALA A 12 -26.23 -17.68 18.87
C ALA A 12 -27.38 -17.91 17.89
N GLY A 13 -27.83 -16.83 17.24
CA GLY A 13 -28.73 -16.93 16.11
C GLY A 13 -28.02 -17.74 15.05
N ILE A 14 -28.51 -18.95 14.80
CA ILE A 14 -28.15 -19.71 13.60
C ILE A 14 -28.55 -18.82 12.43
N VAL A 15 -27.58 -18.25 11.72
CA VAL A 15 -27.81 -17.66 10.40
C VAL A 15 -28.24 -18.83 9.52
N ARG A 16 -29.55 -18.94 9.23
CA ARG A 16 -30.04 -19.96 8.31
C ARG A 16 -29.54 -19.58 6.91
N ALA A 17 -28.76 -20.48 6.31
CA ALA A 17 -28.30 -20.40 4.94
C ALA A 17 -29.48 -20.08 4.01
N GLN A 18 -29.26 -19.17 3.06
CA GLN A 18 -30.20 -18.89 1.96
C GLN A 18 -30.52 -20.22 1.25
N GLY A 19 -31.82 -20.52 1.06
CA GLY A 19 -32.26 -21.80 0.49
C GLY A 19 -31.75 -22.05 -0.94
N THR A 20 -31.76 -23.32 -1.39
CA THR A 20 -31.24 -23.76 -2.70
C THR A 20 -32.15 -23.42 -3.88
N ALA A 21 -33.38 -22.94 -3.61
CA ALA A 21 -34.34 -22.56 -4.62
C ALA A 21 -34.05 -21.17 -5.24
N PHE A 22 -34.29 -21.02 -6.54
CA PHE A 22 -34.24 -19.73 -7.24
C PHE A 22 -35.41 -19.57 -8.22
N THR A 23 -35.77 -18.33 -8.53
CA THR A 23 -36.84 -18.02 -9.47
C THR A 23 -36.31 -17.97 -10.90
N PHE A 24 -37.01 -18.63 -11.83
CA PHE A 24 -36.74 -18.60 -13.26
C PHE A 24 -37.96 -18.04 -14.01
N GLN A 25 -37.73 -17.11 -14.93
CA GLN A 25 -38.76 -16.57 -15.84
C GLN A 25 -38.36 -16.86 -17.28
N GLY A 26 -39.27 -17.46 -18.04
CA GLY A 26 -39.03 -17.85 -19.43
C GLY A 26 -40.14 -17.42 -20.37
N ARG A 27 -39.87 -17.52 -21.68
CA ARG A 27 -40.84 -17.30 -22.75
C ARG A 27 -41.01 -18.57 -23.60
N LEU A 28 -42.25 -19.02 -23.79
CA LEU A 28 -42.65 -20.16 -24.62
C LEU A 28 -43.45 -19.67 -25.83
N THR A 29 -43.13 -20.24 -27.00
CA THR A 29 -43.94 -20.15 -28.21
C THR A 29 -44.42 -21.53 -28.61
N ASP A 30 -45.63 -21.59 -29.16
CA ASP A 30 -46.25 -22.80 -29.72
C ASP A 30 -46.65 -22.51 -31.16
N GLY A 31 -46.15 -23.31 -32.10
CA GLY A 31 -46.33 -23.08 -33.55
C GLY A 31 -45.83 -21.70 -34.05
N GLY A 32 -44.89 -21.06 -33.34
CA GLY A 32 -44.37 -19.72 -33.68
C GLY A 32 -45.17 -18.55 -33.07
N THR A 33 -46.26 -18.82 -32.34
CA THR A 33 -47.06 -17.80 -31.63
C THR A 33 -46.82 -17.86 -30.12
N PRO A 34 -46.96 -16.76 -29.36
CA PRO A 34 -46.85 -16.81 -27.91
C PRO A 34 -47.87 -17.77 -27.28
N ALA A 35 -47.39 -18.75 -26.51
CA ALA A 35 -48.24 -19.77 -25.91
C ALA A 35 -49.16 -19.18 -24.82
N ASN A 36 -50.38 -19.72 -24.71
CA ASN A 36 -51.35 -19.35 -23.68
C ASN A 36 -52.04 -20.61 -23.13
N GLY A 37 -52.14 -20.73 -21.81
CA GLY A 37 -52.75 -21.88 -21.13
C GLY A 37 -51.76 -22.64 -20.25
N ASN A 38 -52.12 -23.87 -19.88
CA ASN A 38 -51.33 -24.70 -18.96
C ASN A 38 -50.42 -25.66 -19.73
N TYR A 39 -49.15 -25.70 -19.35
CA TYR A 39 -48.12 -26.58 -19.91
C TYR A 39 -47.43 -27.37 -18.80
N ASP A 40 -47.00 -28.58 -19.12
CA ASP A 40 -46.09 -29.38 -18.29
C ASP A 40 -44.66 -28.97 -18.63
N PHE A 41 -43.82 -28.73 -17.62
CA PHE A 41 -42.40 -28.43 -17.81
C PHE A 41 -41.48 -29.41 -17.09
N GLN A 42 -40.36 -29.73 -17.74
CA GLN A 42 -39.23 -30.42 -17.15
C GLN A 42 -37.98 -29.56 -17.27
N PHE A 43 -37.32 -29.32 -16.15
CA PHE A 43 -36.07 -28.56 -16.08
C PHE A 43 -34.94 -29.49 -15.66
N ALA A 44 -33.87 -29.55 -16.44
CA ALA A 44 -32.68 -30.33 -16.13
C ALA A 44 -31.41 -29.47 -16.18
N LEU A 45 -30.49 -29.69 -15.25
CA LEU A 45 -29.16 -29.06 -15.33
C LEU A 45 -28.21 -29.94 -16.14
N ARG A 46 -27.37 -29.28 -16.93
CA ARG A 46 -26.39 -29.90 -17.82
C ARG A 46 -25.02 -29.29 -17.61
N ASP A 47 -23.98 -30.08 -17.85
CA ASP A 47 -22.57 -29.69 -17.70
C ASP A 47 -21.95 -29.08 -18.98
N ALA A 48 -22.73 -28.97 -20.07
CA ALA A 48 -22.32 -28.30 -21.31
C ALA A 48 -23.50 -27.62 -22.04
N LEU A 49 -23.19 -26.65 -22.89
CA LEU A 49 -24.15 -25.89 -23.70
C LEU A 49 -24.83 -26.75 -24.78
N THR A 50 -24.06 -27.61 -25.44
CA THR A 50 -24.50 -28.55 -26.47
C THR A 50 -23.94 -29.93 -26.11
N ALA A 51 -24.78 -30.98 -26.17
CA ALA A 51 -24.48 -32.29 -25.55
C ALA A 51 -24.13 -32.16 -24.05
N GLY A 52 -23.66 -33.22 -23.38
CA GLY A 52 -23.30 -33.20 -21.95
C GLY A 52 -24.22 -33.98 -21.03
N ASN A 53 -23.73 -34.27 -19.83
CA ASN A 53 -24.37 -35.12 -18.83
C ASN A 53 -25.39 -34.34 -18.00
N ALA A 54 -26.39 -35.04 -17.48
CA ALA A 54 -27.31 -34.50 -16.49
C ALA A 54 -26.59 -34.29 -15.15
N VAL A 55 -26.82 -33.14 -14.51
CA VAL A 55 -26.31 -32.83 -13.18
C VAL A 55 -27.50 -32.77 -12.21
N GLY A 56 -27.61 -33.76 -11.34
CA GLY A 56 -28.73 -33.87 -10.39
C GLY A 56 -30.02 -34.38 -11.04
N SER A 57 -31.10 -34.39 -10.24
CA SER A 57 -32.43 -34.82 -10.70
C SER A 57 -33.18 -33.66 -11.37
N PRO A 58 -33.96 -33.92 -12.44
CA PRO A 58 -34.76 -32.88 -13.08
C PRO A 58 -35.92 -32.42 -12.17
N VAL A 59 -36.26 -31.14 -12.27
CA VAL A 59 -37.44 -30.56 -11.62
C VAL A 59 -38.61 -30.61 -12.61
N VAL A 60 -39.70 -31.28 -12.25
CA VAL A 60 -40.90 -31.41 -13.08
C VAL A 60 -42.04 -30.60 -12.46
N LEU A 61 -42.66 -29.71 -13.24
CA LEU A 61 -43.71 -28.81 -12.80
C LEU A 61 -44.93 -28.93 -13.73
N ASN A 62 -45.99 -29.58 -13.23
CA ASN A 62 -47.19 -29.92 -13.99
C ASN A 62 -48.45 -29.59 -13.15
N PRO A 63 -49.27 -28.59 -13.51
CA PRO A 63 -49.14 -27.64 -14.62
C PRO A 63 -48.43 -26.33 -14.24
N VAL A 64 -47.85 -25.64 -15.23
CA VAL A 64 -47.41 -24.24 -15.16
C VAL A 64 -48.28 -23.39 -16.07
N GLY A 65 -48.82 -22.30 -15.53
CA GLY A 65 -49.58 -21.32 -16.31
C GLY A 65 -48.66 -20.46 -17.18
N VAL A 66 -48.97 -20.38 -18.47
CA VAL A 66 -48.28 -19.55 -19.46
C VAL A 66 -49.26 -18.50 -19.98
N THR A 67 -48.90 -17.22 -19.91
CA THR A 67 -49.73 -16.11 -20.39
C THR A 67 -48.92 -15.21 -21.31
N ASN A 68 -49.41 -15.00 -22.53
CA ASN A 68 -48.72 -14.28 -23.60
C ASN A 68 -47.27 -14.77 -23.81
N GLY A 69 -47.08 -16.08 -23.72
CA GLY A 69 -45.81 -16.77 -23.79
C GLY A 69 -44.96 -16.68 -22.53
N ILE A 70 -45.29 -15.91 -21.49
CA ILE A 70 -44.44 -15.76 -20.30
C ILE A 70 -44.86 -16.73 -19.19
N PHE A 71 -43.88 -17.29 -18.49
CA PHE A 71 -44.07 -18.06 -17.26
C PHE A 71 -42.98 -17.76 -16.24
N THR A 72 -43.30 -17.96 -14.95
CA THR A 72 -42.36 -17.82 -13.83
C THR A 72 -42.50 -19.01 -12.90
N VAL A 73 -41.38 -19.64 -12.53
CA VAL A 73 -41.32 -20.84 -11.71
C VAL A 73 -40.22 -20.74 -10.66
N ALA A 74 -40.38 -21.43 -9.53
CA ALA A 74 -39.31 -21.65 -8.57
C ALA A 74 -38.65 -23.01 -8.86
N LEU A 75 -37.33 -23.02 -9.00
CA LEU A 75 -36.54 -24.21 -9.29
C LEU A 75 -35.61 -24.50 -8.11
N ASP A 76 -35.61 -25.75 -7.65
CA ASP A 76 -34.68 -26.23 -6.63
C ASP A 76 -34.11 -27.58 -7.07
N PHE A 77 -32.81 -27.60 -7.39
CA PHE A 77 -32.10 -28.79 -7.81
C PHE A 77 -31.37 -29.48 -6.65
N GLY A 78 -31.57 -29.01 -5.41
CA GLY A 78 -30.91 -29.50 -4.21
C GLY A 78 -29.50 -28.92 -4.01
N ALA A 79 -28.90 -29.28 -2.87
CA ALA A 79 -27.56 -28.83 -2.51
C ALA A 79 -26.46 -29.51 -3.35
N GLY A 80 -25.35 -28.81 -3.59
CA GLY A 80 -24.13 -29.38 -4.19
C GLY A 80 -24.06 -29.42 -5.72
N VAL A 81 -25.16 -29.15 -6.43
CA VAL A 81 -25.18 -29.14 -7.91
C VAL A 81 -24.52 -27.89 -8.52
N PHE A 82 -24.51 -26.77 -7.78
CA PHE A 82 -23.84 -25.51 -8.12
C PHE A 82 -22.51 -25.38 -7.36
N ASN A 83 -21.44 -25.96 -7.90
CA ASN A 83 -20.12 -26.07 -7.26
C ASN A 83 -19.05 -25.17 -7.89
N GLY A 84 -19.47 -24.12 -8.59
CA GLY A 84 -18.58 -23.18 -9.30
C GLY A 84 -18.26 -23.58 -10.75
N THR A 85 -18.54 -24.81 -11.17
CA THR A 85 -18.46 -25.19 -12.59
C THR A 85 -19.72 -24.71 -13.35
N PRO A 86 -19.58 -24.16 -14.57
CA PRO A 86 -20.73 -23.70 -15.36
C PRO A 86 -21.83 -24.76 -15.54
N ARG A 87 -23.09 -24.30 -15.55
CA ARG A 87 -24.30 -25.11 -15.72
C ARG A 87 -25.22 -24.49 -16.74
N TRP A 88 -25.90 -25.34 -17.49
CA TRP A 88 -26.89 -24.96 -18.48
C TRP A 88 -28.23 -25.60 -18.15
N LEU A 89 -29.27 -24.78 -18.14
CA LEU A 89 -30.65 -25.20 -17.93
C LEU A 89 -31.24 -25.67 -19.26
N GLU A 90 -31.57 -26.95 -19.33
CA GLU A 90 -32.35 -27.56 -20.38
C GLU A 90 -33.83 -27.55 -19.98
N ILE A 91 -34.68 -27.07 -20.88
CA ILE A 91 -36.12 -26.88 -20.64
C ILE A 91 -36.87 -27.76 -21.63
N GLY A 92 -37.65 -28.71 -21.12
CA GLY A 92 -38.62 -29.48 -21.87
C GLY A 92 -40.02 -28.96 -21.60
N ALA A 93 -40.84 -28.80 -22.64
CA ALA A 93 -42.23 -28.39 -22.50
C ALA A 93 -43.17 -29.29 -23.31
N ARG A 94 -44.40 -29.48 -22.82
CA ARG A 94 -45.49 -30.12 -23.57
C ARG A 94 -46.84 -29.59 -23.08
N PRO A 95 -47.92 -29.68 -23.88
CA PRO A 95 -49.27 -29.32 -23.42
C PRO A 95 -49.66 -30.11 -22.17
N ASN A 96 -50.30 -29.47 -21.20
CA ASN A 96 -50.71 -30.11 -19.94
C ASN A 96 -51.64 -31.31 -20.20
N GLY A 97 -51.34 -32.45 -19.58
CA GLY A 97 -52.09 -33.70 -19.77
C GLY A 97 -51.69 -34.51 -21.02
N SER A 98 -50.73 -34.03 -21.81
CA SER A 98 -50.16 -34.82 -22.92
C SER A 98 -49.33 -35.99 -22.39
N ILE A 99 -49.42 -37.15 -23.05
CA ILE A 99 -48.55 -38.31 -22.79
C ILE A 99 -47.31 -38.34 -23.67
N SER A 100 -47.19 -37.41 -24.62
CA SER A 100 -46.01 -37.29 -25.48
C SER A 100 -44.77 -36.93 -24.67
N ALA A 101 -43.59 -37.27 -25.21
CA ALA A 101 -42.32 -36.83 -24.66
C ALA A 101 -42.24 -35.29 -24.63
N TYR A 102 -41.46 -34.74 -23.69
CA TYR A 102 -41.20 -33.31 -23.64
C TYR A 102 -40.42 -32.85 -24.88
N THR A 103 -40.87 -31.76 -25.49
CA THR A 103 -40.11 -31.09 -26.55
C THR A 103 -39.03 -30.23 -25.90
N VAL A 104 -37.76 -30.53 -26.20
CA VAL A 104 -36.62 -29.78 -25.66
C VAL A 104 -36.47 -28.45 -26.39
N LEU A 105 -36.50 -27.35 -25.63
CA LEU A 105 -36.30 -26.00 -26.13
C LEU A 105 -34.80 -25.73 -26.27
N SER A 106 -34.37 -25.39 -27.49
CA SER A 106 -32.97 -25.08 -27.82
C SER A 106 -32.81 -23.62 -28.25
N PRO A 107 -31.68 -22.96 -27.92
CA PRO A 107 -30.54 -23.47 -27.16
C PRO A 107 -30.80 -23.50 -25.63
N ARG A 108 -29.97 -24.27 -24.90
CA ARG A 108 -30.01 -24.29 -23.42
C ARG A 108 -29.61 -22.92 -22.85
N THR A 109 -30.16 -22.58 -21.69
CA THR A 109 -29.91 -21.28 -21.04
C THR A 109 -28.81 -21.38 -19.99
N PRO A 110 -27.74 -20.57 -20.02
CA PRO A 110 -26.72 -20.58 -18.96
C PRO A 110 -27.30 -20.13 -17.61
N VAL A 111 -26.94 -20.81 -16.53
CA VAL A 111 -27.33 -20.40 -15.16
C VAL A 111 -26.39 -19.29 -14.68
N SER A 112 -26.94 -18.14 -14.29
CA SER A 112 -26.19 -16.96 -13.85
C SER A 112 -25.59 -17.13 -12.44
N ALA A 113 -24.78 -16.17 -11.97
CA ALA A 113 -23.96 -16.29 -10.75
C ALA A 113 -24.74 -16.43 -9.42
N VAL A 114 -26.05 -16.13 -9.39
CA VAL A 114 -26.84 -16.05 -8.15
C VAL A 114 -26.97 -17.39 -7.40
N PRO A 115 -27.19 -18.56 -8.06
CA PRO A 115 -27.19 -19.86 -7.38
C PRO A 115 -25.79 -20.35 -6.96
N TYR A 116 -24.70 -19.79 -7.51
CA TYR A 116 -23.32 -20.15 -7.15
C TYR A 116 -22.84 -19.50 -5.84
N ALA A 117 -23.53 -18.45 -5.37
CA ALA A 117 -23.19 -17.77 -4.12
C ALA A 117 -23.29 -18.68 -2.88
N VAL A 118 -24.04 -19.78 -2.96
CA VAL A 118 -24.22 -20.75 -1.87
C VAL A 118 -22.95 -21.59 -1.62
N PHE A 119 -22.10 -21.81 -2.64
CA PHE A 119 -20.86 -22.58 -2.48
C PHE A 119 -19.75 -21.82 -1.71
N SER A 120 -19.87 -20.49 -1.62
CA SER A 120 -18.97 -19.66 -0.80
C SER A 120 -19.23 -19.82 0.71
N GLY A 121 -20.42 -20.28 1.10
CA GLY A 121 -20.81 -20.42 2.51
C GLY A 121 -20.42 -21.76 3.16
N THR A 122 -20.13 -22.81 2.40
CA THR A 122 -19.88 -24.17 2.92
C THR A 122 -18.40 -24.59 2.90
N THR A 123 -17.52 -23.82 2.28
CA THR A 123 -16.07 -24.09 2.24
C THR A 123 -15.29 -23.43 3.39
N SER A 124 -15.95 -22.74 4.33
CA SER A 124 -15.30 -21.72 5.17
C SER A 124 -15.05 -22.06 6.65
N THR A 125 -15.18 -23.31 7.10
CA THR A 125 -14.79 -23.67 8.48
C THR A 125 -13.85 -24.87 8.52
N ASN A 126 -14.27 -26.04 8.05
CA ASN A 126 -13.48 -27.27 8.23
C ASN A 126 -12.12 -27.30 7.49
N SER A 127 -12.02 -26.68 6.31
CA SER A 127 -10.77 -26.66 5.52
C SER A 127 -9.77 -25.62 6.06
N VAL A 128 -10.26 -24.47 6.50
CA VAL A 128 -9.45 -23.39 7.08
C VAL A 128 -8.97 -23.78 8.47
N ASP A 129 -9.83 -24.39 9.30
CA ASP A 129 -9.47 -24.89 10.62
C ASP A 129 -8.49 -26.07 10.52
N GLY A 130 -8.69 -26.96 9.54
CA GLY A 130 -7.77 -28.07 9.26
C GLY A 130 -6.39 -27.59 8.81
N LEU A 131 -6.33 -26.59 7.94
CA LEU A 131 -5.06 -25.99 7.51
C LEU A 131 -4.40 -25.23 8.67
N ALA A 132 -5.16 -24.47 9.47
CA ALA A 132 -4.65 -23.77 10.64
C ALA A 132 -4.04 -24.74 11.67
N ALA A 133 -4.69 -25.89 11.91
CA ALA A 133 -4.18 -26.93 12.78
C ALA A 133 -2.88 -27.57 12.25
N GLN A 134 -2.79 -27.82 10.94
CA GLN A 134 -1.58 -28.34 10.31
C GLN A 134 -0.42 -27.35 10.38
N VAL A 135 -0.68 -26.05 10.16
CA VAL A 135 0.32 -24.99 10.30
C VAL A 135 0.80 -24.88 11.76
N ALA A 136 -0.11 -24.97 12.73
CA ALA A 136 0.25 -24.96 14.15
C ALA A 136 1.11 -26.18 14.53
N ALA A 137 0.77 -27.37 14.03
CA ALA A 137 1.54 -28.59 14.27
C ALA A 137 2.95 -28.52 13.64
N LEU A 138 3.06 -28.01 12.41
CA LEU A 138 4.35 -27.80 11.76
C LEU A 138 5.20 -26.76 12.50
N ALA A 139 4.59 -25.65 12.95
CA ALA A 139 5.29 -24.65 13.75
C ALA A 139 5.83 -25.24 15.07
N ALA A 140 5.05 -26.09 15.74
CA ALA A 140 5.48 -26.79 16.95
C ALA A 140 6.64 -27.78 16.67
N GLN A 141 6.60 -28.51 15.55
CA GLN A 141 7.69 -29.39 15.13
C GLN A 141 8.97 -28.61 14.80
N VAL A 142 8.86 -27.48 14.10
CA VAL A 142 9.99 -26.60 13.80
C VAL A 142 10.59 -26.03 15.08
N ALA A 143 9.76 -25.62 16.05
CA ALA A 143 10.22 -25.15 17.35
C ALA A 143 10.90 -26.25 18.19
N ALA A 144 10.39 -27.48 18.13
CA ALA A 144 11.02 -28.63 18.79
C ALA A 144 12.38 -28.98 18.15
N LEU A 145 12.44 -28.99 16.81
CA LEU A 145 13.67 -29.29 16.08
C LEU A 145 14.73 -28.20 16.28
N SER A 146 14.33 -26.92 16.29
CA SER A 146 15.24 -25.82 16.60
C SER A 146 15.76 -25.89 18.04
N GLY A 147 14.90 -26.25 19.00
CA GLY A 147 15.29 -26.51 20.38
C GLY A 147 16.26 -27.68 20.54
N GLN A 148 16.05 -28.78 19.80
CA GLN A 148 16.95 -29.94 19.80
C GLN A 148 18.33 -29.60 19.21
N LEU A 149 18.36 -28.87 18.09
CA LEU A 149 19.60 -28.39 17.46
C LEU A 149 20.39 -27.43 18.37
N GLN A 150 19.71 -26.71 19.25
CA GLN A 150 20.33 -25.87 20.26
C GLN A 150 20.97 -26.72 21.36
N THR A 151 20.27 -27.66 22.00
CA THR A 151 20.80 -28.32 23.23
C THR A 151 22.07 -29.19 23.09
N ASN A 152 22.41 -29.70 21.90
CA ASN A 152 23.48 -30.68 21.69
C ASN A 152 24.59 -30.23 20.72
N ILE A 153 24.90 -28.93 20.68
CA ILE A 153 25.98 -28.41 19.81
C ILE A 153 27.34 -28.98 20.29
N PRO A 154 28.11 -29.71 19.45
CA PRO A 154 29.43 -30.24 19.80
C PRO A 154 30.48 -29.14 20.07
N ALA A 155 31.55 -29.50 20.78
CA ALA A 155 32.72 -28.64 20.94
C ALA A 155 33.31 -28.24 19.57
N GLY A 156 33.76 -26.99 19.46
CA GLY A 156 34.36 -26.47 18.22
C GLY A 156 33.39 -26.10 17.09
N VAL A 157 32.10 -26.42 17.15
CA VAL A 157 31.12 -26.03 16.13
C VAL A 157 30.74 -24.54 16.30
N PRO A 158 30.97 -23.68 15.29
CA PRO A 158 30.59 -22.28 15.35
C PRO A 158 29.09 -22.11 15.07
N ILE A 159 28.44 -21.26 15.87
CA ILE A 159 27.04 -20.83 15.72
C ILE A 159 27.00 -19.32 15.59
N VAL A 160 26.11 -18.81 14.73
CA VAL A 160 25.93 -17.37 14.52
C VAL A 160 24.69 -16.90 15.28
N SER A 161 24.82 -15.78 15.98
CA SER A 161 23.70 -15.03 16.55
C SER A 161 23.74 -13.58 16.12
N GLY A 162 22.57 -12.94 16.07
CA GLY A 162 22.45 -11.49 15.93
C GLY A 162 22.55 -10.73 17.26
N ASP A 163 22.71 -11.44 18.38
CA ASP A 163 22.85 -10.89 19.72
C ASP A 163 24.20 -11.27 20.33
N ALA A 164 24.99 -10.26 20.75
CA ALA A 164 26.27 -10.45 21.41
C ALA A 164 26.14 -11.15 22.77
N GLN A 165 24.94 -11.11 23.37
CA GLN A 165 24.63 -11.65 24.68
C GLN A 165 23.54 -12.72 24.63
N ASP A 166 23.46 -13.46 23.53
CA ASP A 166 22.47 -14.52 23.32
C ASP A 166 22.44 -15.50 24.51
N ALA A 167 21.43 -15.32 25.37
CA ALA A 167 21.33 -16.02 26.64
C ALA A 167 21.19 -17.54 26.46
N ALA A 168 20.57 -17.98 25.36
CA ALA A 168 20.38 -19.40 25.07
C ALA A 168 21.72 -20.07 24.71
N LEU A 169 22.54 -19.41 23.90
CA LEU A 169 23.89 -19.91 23.56
C LEU A 169 24.82 -19.87 24.78
N LEU A 170 24.77 -18.80 25.57
CA LEU A 170 25.58 -18.66 26.78
C LEU A 170 25.23 -19.72 27.84
N ALA A 171 23.94 -20.03 28.03
CA ALA A 171 23.45 -21.04 28.97
C ALA A 171 23.93 -22.45 28.62
N GLN A 172 24.19 -22.72 27.35
CA GLN A 172 24.75 -24.00 26.88
C GLN A 172 26.28 -24.06 26.95
N GLY A 173 26.94 -23.04 27.51
CA GLY A 173 28.39 -22.99 27.64
C GLY A 173 29.13 -22.52 26.38
N LEU A 174 28.43 -22.05 25.35
CA LEU A 174 29.10 -21.39 24.23
C LEU A 174 29.64 -20.03 24.68
N ARG A 175 30.74 -19.61 24.05
CA ARG A 175 31.35 -18.29 24.25
C ARG A 175 31.55 -17.63 22.89
N MET A 176 31.28 -16.33 22.83
CA MET A 176 31.58 -15.52 21.65
C MET A 176 33.09 -15.55 21.40
N PHE A 177 33.51 -15.82 20.17
CA PHE A 177 34.92 -15.83 19.79
C PHE A 177 35.23 -14.94 18.59
N TYR A 178 34.21 -14.49 17.84
CA TYR A 178 34.40 -13.61 16.69
C TYR A 178 33.15 -12.74 16.45
N THR A 179 33.36 -11.57 15.84
CA THR A 179 32.30 -10.62 15.50
C THR A 179 32.53 -10.12 14.08
N VAL A 180 31.48 -10.21 13.27
CA VAL A 180 31.38 -9.47 12.01
C VAL A 180 30.64 -8.18 12.32
N PRO A 181 31.30 -7.00 12.27
CA PRO A 181 30.65 -5.75 12.60
C PRO A 181 29.57 -5.38 11.58
N ALA A 182 28.64 -4.53 11.98
CA ALA A 182 27.71 -3.90 11.05
C ALA A 182 28.44 -3.06 9.99
N SER A 183 27.83 -2.91 8.83
CA SER A 183 28.42 -2.13 7.73
C SER A 183 28.54 -0.64 8.12
N PRO A 184 29.67 0.02 7.83
CA PRO A 184 29.83 1.45 8.07
C PRO A 184 29.02 2.30 7.08
N TRP A 185 28.78 3.54 7.46
CA TRP A 185 28.35 4.56 6.51
C TRP A 185 29.47 4.85 5.52
N ILE A 186 29.14 4.81 4.24
CA ILE A 186 30.06 5.12 3.15
C ILE A 186 29.68 6.49 2.59
N SER A 187 30.63 7.42 2.60
CA SER A 187 30.48 8.68 1.86
C SER A 187 30.65 8.41 0.38
N GLY A 188 29.66 8.82 -0.42
CA GLY A 188 29.78 8.72 -1.88
C GLY A 188 30.67 9.82 -2.45
N ASN A 189 31.01 9.69 -3.72
CA ASN A 189 31.80 10.67 -4.45
C ASN A 189 31.17 12.08 -4.40
N ALA A 190 32.01 13.08 -4.19
CA ALA A 190 31.64 14.49 -4.13
C ALA A 190 31.94 15.24 -5.44
N THR A 191 32.74 14.66 -6.33
CA THR A 191 33.01 15.23 -7.66
C THR A 191 31.71 15.29 -8.45
N ASP A 192 31.40 16.46 -9.01
CA ASP A 192 30.17 16.77 -9.74
C ASP A 192 28.87 16.58 -8.95
N ALA A 193 28.96 16.36 -7.63
CA ALA A 193 27.80 16.27 -6.76
C ALA A 193 27.07 17.62 -6.70
N PRO A 194 25.73 17.62 -6.65
CA PRO A 194 24.98 18.85 -6.47
C PRO A 194 25.38 19.60 -5.18
N SER A 195 25.27 20.93 -5.22
CA SER A 195 25.59 21.79 -4.07
C SER A 195 24.73 21.46 -2.84
N ALA A 196 25.16 21.95 -1.68
CA ALA A 196 24.50 21.71 -0.41
C ALA A 196 23.04 22.20 -0.41
N ARG A 197 22.09 21.36 0.01
CA ARG A 197 20.65 21.63 -0.13
C ARG A 197 19.75 20.83 0.80
N PHE A 198 18.58 21.38 1.12
CA PHE A 198 17.45 20.67 1.74
C PHE A 198 16.13 20.99 1.02
N GLY A 199 15.04 20.26 1.31
CA GLY A 199 13.73 20.51 0.67
C GLY A 199 13.71 20.28 -0.85
N HIS A 200 14.70 19.57 -1.38
CA HIS A 200 14.72 19.04 -2.74
C HIS A 200 13.88 17.76 -2.83
N SER A 201 13.57 17.33 -4.04
CA SER A 201 12.93 16.04 -4.28
C SER A 201 13.94 15.00 -4.74
N ALA A 202 13.61 13.73 -4.52
CA ALA A 202 14.41 12.60 -4.95
C ALA A 202 13.52 11.48 -5.50
N VAL A 203 14.01 10.77 -6.50
CA VAL A 203 13.39 9.55 -7.02
C VAL A 203 14.43 8.47 -7.29
N TRP A 204 14.04 7.20 -7.15
CA TRP A 204 14.86 6.05 -7.53
C TRP A 204 14.42 5.52 -8.88
N THR A 205 15.37 5.33 -9.79
CA THR A 205 15.08 4.86 -11.15
C THR A 205 15.09 3.34 -11.27
N GLY A 206 15.49 2.63 -10.22
CA GLY A 206 15.91 1.23 -10.25
C GLY A 206 17.43 1.07 -10.26
N GLN A 207 18.17 2.11 -10.68
CA GLN A 207 19.64 2.08 -10.79
C GLN A 207 20.32 3.35 -10.29
N GLN A 208 19.62 4.49 -10.30
CA GLN A 208 20.18 5.80 -9.99
C GLN A 208 19.23 6.59 -9.06
N LEU A 209 19.83 7.34 -8.15
CA LEU A 209 19.16 8.37 -7.36
C LEU A 209 19.16 9.66 -8.19
N LEU A 210 17.98 10.14 -8.58
CA LEU A 210 17.84 11.48 -9.16
C LEU A 210 17.44 12.43 -8.05
N ILE A 211 18.12 13.58 -7.97
CA ILE A 211 17.73 14.70 -7.11
C ILE A 211 17.58 15.98 -7.92
N TRP A 212 16.66 16.84 -7.53
CA TRP A 212 16.49 18.14 -8.18
C TRP A 212 15.96 19.24 -7.26
N GLY A 213 16.41 20.47 -7.51
CA GLY A 213 15.97 21.66 -6.81
C GLY A 213 16.48 21.74 -5.37
N GLY A 214 15.74 22.40 -4.49
CA GLY A 214 16.07 22.55 -3.07
C GLY A 214 16.50 23.96 -2.68
N ASP A 215 16.49 24.20 -1.37
CA ASP A 215 16.93 25.41 -0.69
C ASP A 215 18.42 25.30 -0.37
N LEU A 216 19.18 26.33 -0.75
CA LEU A 216 20.64 26.44 -0.62
C LEU A 216 21.06 27.29 0.61
N GLY A 217 20.10 27.71 1.43
CA GLY A 217 20.31 28.66 2.53
C GLY A 217 20.30 30.12 2.06
N GLY A 218 20.11 31.03 3.01
CA GLY A 218 20.16 32.48 2.75
C GLY A 218 19.13 32.99 1.73
N GLY A 219 18.00 32.29 1.55
CA GLY A 219 16.96 32.63 0.58
C GLY A 219 17.30 32.26 -0.88
N SER A 220 18.35 31.47 -1.09
CA SER A 220 18.75 30.97 -2.42
C SER A 220 18.17 29.59 -2.70
N TYR A 221 17.78 29.33 -3.95
CA TYR A 221 17.22 28.06 -4.38
C TYR A 221 18.01 27.50 -5.56
N SER A 222 18.00 26.19 -5.76
CA SER A 222 18.61 25.54 -6.92
C SER A 222 17.58 25.26 -8.01
N ALA A 223 17.98 25.47 -9.27
CA ALA A 223 17.33 24.91 -10.47
C ALA A 223 18.10 23.70 -11.02
N GLY A 224 19.17 23.27 -10.34
CA GLY A 224 20.02 22.16 -10.74
C GLY A 224 19.68 20.87 -10.02
N GLY A 225 20.14 19.77 -10.58
CA GLY A 225 20.01 18.43 -10.02
C GLY A 225 21.13 17.51 -10.50
N GLY A 226 21.16 16.30 -9.96
CA GLY A 226 22.12 15.27 -10.36
C GLY A 226 21.49 13.88 -10.31
N ALA A 227 22.00 12.99 -11.16
CA ALA A 227 21.77 11.56 -11.10
C ALA A 227 23.01 10.89 -10.50
N TYR A 228 22.84 10.15 -9.41
CA TYR A 228 23.89 9.39 -8.75
C TYR A 228 23.70 7.90 -8.98
N ALA A 229 24.74 7.22 -9.45
CA ALA A 229 24.76 5.77 -9.63
C ALA A 229 25.61 5.10 -8.53
N PRO A 230 25.00 4.38 -7.55
CA PRO A 230 25.75 3.73 -6.48
C PRO A 230 26.78 2.69 -6.96
N ALA A 231 26.52 2.05 -8.11
CA ALA A 231 27.39 1.01 -8.67
C ALA A 231 28.73 1.56 -9.19
N SER A 232 28.74 2.77 -9.74
CA SER A 232 29.96 3.42 -10.25
C SER A 232 30.48 4.53 -9.33
N ASP A 233 29.68 4.94 -8.33
CA ASP A 233 29.96 6.07 -7.44
C ASP A 233 30.23 7.38 -8.22
N LEU A 234 29.39 7.64 -9.23
CA LEU A 234 29.50 8.82 -10.09
C LEU A 234 28.21 9.63 -10.12
N TRP A 235 28.38 10.94 -10.26
CA TRP A 235 27.31 11.90 -10.52
C TRP A 235 27.27 12.31 -11.98
N VAL A 236 26.06 12.53 -12.49
CA VAL A 236 25.80 13.14 -13.79
C VAL A 236 24.86 14.31 -13.60
N ASN A 237 25.18 15.47 -14.17
CA ASN A 237 24.34 16.66 -14.11
C ASN A 237 23.07 16.46 -14.96
N LEU A 238 21.90 16.86 -14.44
CA LEU A 238 20.62 16.72 -15.17
C LEU A 238 20.39 17.78 -16.25
N GLY A 239 21.36 18.66 -16.51
CA GLY A 239 21.20 19.81 -17.40
C GLY A 239 20.23 20.86 -16.86
N SER A 240 20.27 22.04 -17.46
CA SER A 240 19.40 23.18 -17.09
C SER A 240 18.52 23.67 -18.23
N PHE A 241 18.74 23.18 -19.45
CA PHE A 241 17.93 23.58 -20.59
C PHE A 241 16.49 23.07 -20.40
N GLN A 242 15.52 23.99 -20.41
CA GLN A 242 14.10 23.74 -20.10
C GLN A 242 13.79 23.15 -18.71
N ALA A 243 14.76 23.13 -17.80
CA ALA A 243 14.50 22.82 -16.41
C ALA A 243 13.58 23.88 -15.76
N PRO A 244 12.75 23.52 -14.77
CA PRO A 244 11.92 24.49 -14.07
C PRO A 244 12.77 25.52 -13.32
N SER A 245 12.19 26.68 -12.99
CA SER A 245 12.88 27.69 -12.18
C SER A 245 13.25 27.18 -10.79
N ALA A 246 14.28 27.77 -10.19
CA ALA A 246 14.82 27.34 -8.90
C ALA A 246 13.77 27.33 -7.79
N ARG A 247 13.65 26.22 -7.04
CA ARG A 247 12.59 26.02 -6.04
C ARG A 247 12.86 24.90 -5.04
N ALA A 248 12.18 24.96 -3.90
CA ALA A 248 12.11 23.91 -2.86
C ALA A 248 10.65 23.57 -2.51
N GLY A 249 10.44 22.50 -1.74
CA GLY A 249 9.09 22.11 -1.26
C GLY A 249 8.12 21.68 -2.37
N HIS A 250 8.67 21.34 -3.54
CA HIS A 250 7.98 20.70 -4.66
C HIS A 250 7.94 19.19 -4.44
N THR A 251 7.20 18.48 -5.30
CA THR A 251 7.22 17.02 -5.33
C THR A 251 7.78 16.51 -6.64
N ALA A 252 8.29 15.29 -6.63
CA ALA A 252 8.66 14.57 -7.84
C ALA A 252 8.17 13.13 -7.81
N VAL A 253 7.91 12.58 -8.99
CA VAL A 253 7.55 11.17 -9.20
C VAL A 253 8.38 10.55 -10.31
N TRP A 254 8.64 9.24 -10.21
CA TRP A 254 9.29 8.46 -11.27
C TRP A 254 8.24 7.69 -12.07
N THR A 255 8.24 7.86 -13.39
CA THR A 255 7.28 7.18 -14.28
C THR A 255 7.74 5.79 -14.72
N GLY A 256 8.98 5.40 -14.37
CA GLY A 256 9.70 4.29 -15.01
C GLY A 256 10.74 4.78 -16.03
N THR A 257 10.57 5.98 -16.58
CA THR A 257 11.43 6.56 -17.62
C THR A 257 11.77 8.03 -17.39
N ASN A 258 10.85 8.78 -16.76
CA ASN A 258 11.00 10.21 -16.52
C ASN A 258 10.83 10.55 -15.05
N MET A 259 11.54 11.58 -14.59
CA MET A 259 11.24 12.28 -13.35
C MET A 259 10.34 13.47 -13.66
N ILE A 260 9.13 13.50 -13.10
CA ILE A 260 8.23 14.65 -13.22
C ILE A 260 8.33 15.46 -11.94
N VAL A 261 8.62 16.76 -12.05
CA VAL A 261 8.66 17.74 -10.95
C VAL A 261 7.50 18.70 -11.08
N TRP A 262 6.81 19.01 -9.99
CA TRP A 262 5.73 20.01 -10.03
C TRP A 262 5.60 20.84 -8.73
N GLY A 263 5.21 22.10 -8.88
CA GLY A 263 4.95 23.03 -7.78
C GLY A 263 6.22 23.45 -7.05
N GLY A 264 6.11 23.84 -5.78
CA GLY A 264 7.18 24.34 -4.93
C GLY A 264 7.16 25.86 -4.74
N PHE A 265 8.16 26.36 -4.03
CA PHE A 265 8.37 27.78 -3.73
C PHE A 265 9.80 28.18 -4.11
N GLY A 266 9.96 29.33 -4.75
CA GLY A 266 11.25 29.88 -5.13
C GLY A 266 11.28 31.40 -5.01
N ALA A 267 12.29 32.04 -5.62
CA ALA A 267 12.48 33.49 -5.54
C ALA A 267 11.27 34.30 -6.09
N ALA A 268 10.56 33.75 -7.09
CA ALA A 268 9.35 34.36 -7.66
C ALA A 268 8.06 33.99 -6.90
N GLY A 269 8.15 33.32 -5.75
CA GLY A 269 7.02 32.83 -4.97
C GLY A 269 6.61 31.40 -5.32
N PHE A 270 5.32 31.10 -5.17
CA PHE A 270 4.76 29.78 -5.43
C PHE A 270 4.81 29.44 -6.93
N ALA A 271 5.34 28.27 -7.25
CA ALA A 271 5.46 27.80 -8.62
C ALA A 271 4.12 27.31 -9.18
N THR A 272 3.78 27.77 -10.38
CA THR A 272 2.58 27.39 -11.13
C THR A 272 2.83 26.25 -12.13
N ASN A 273 4.06 25.78 -12.25
CA ASN A 273 4.49 24.90 -13.33
C ASN A 273 5.35 23.72 -12.85
N GLY A 274 5.72 22.87 -13.80
CA GLY A 274 6.56 21.70 -13.61
C GLY A 274 7.29 21.33 -14.90
N ALA A 275 8.12 20.31 -14.83
CA ALA A 275 8.82 19.75 -15.98
C ALA A 275 9.07 18.26 -15.80
N SER A 276 9.25 17.56 -16.90
CA SER A 276 9.57 16.14 -16.99
C SER A 276 10.98 15.97 -17.54
N TYR A 277 11.86 15.34 -16.76
CA TYR A 277 13.21 14.98 -17.17
C TYR A 277 13.26 13.56 -17.69
N ASN A 278 13.71 13.37 -18.92
CA ASN A 278 13.92 12.06 -19.53
C ASN A 278 15.35 11.59 -19.30
N LEU A 279 15.52 10.48 -18.56
CA LEU A 279 16.85 9.98 -18.22
C LEU A 279 17.62 9.44 -19.43
N THR A 280 16.93 8.93 -20.45
CA THR A 280 17.55 8.37 -21.64
C THR A 280 18.10 9.44 -22.57
N THR A 281 17.35 10.53 -22.77
CA THR A 281 17.79 11.64 -23.64
C THR A 281 18.60 12.70 -22.89
N GLY A 282 18.46 12.77 -21.56
CA GLY A 282 19.09 13.80 -20.75
C GLY A 282 18.41 15.18 -20.85
N GLU A 283 17.16 15.22 -21.32
CA GLU A 283 16.46 16.46 -21.63
C GLU A 283 15.27 16.71 -20.70
N TRP A 284 15.03 17.99 -20.40
CA TRP A 284 13.81 18.44 -19.75
C TRP A 284 12.78 18.83 -20.80
N THR A 285 11.51 18.54 -20.49
CA THR A 285 10.35 19.01 -21.23
C THR A 285 9.36 19.66 -20.28
N THR A 286 8.80 20.80 -20.67
CA THR A 286 7.84 21.52 -19.84
C THR A 286 6.53 20.75 -19.73
N VAL A 287 6.00 20.63 -18.51
CA VAL A 287 4.66 20.08 -18.27
C VAL A 287 3.61 21.15 -18.56
N THR A 288 2.49 20.79 -19.20
CA THR A 288 1.41 21.74 -19.45
C THR A 288 0.90 22.36 -18.16
N THR A 289 0.50 23.63 -18.21
CA THR A 289 -0.23 24.30 -17.14
C THR A 289 -1.74 24.33 -17.39
N ASN A 290 -2.20 23.83 -18.55
CA ASN A 290 -3.63 23.77 -18.84
C ASN A 290 -4.33 22.78 -17.90
N GLY A 291 -5.32 23.26 -17.16
CA GLY A 291 -6.03 22.49 -16.13
C GLY A 291 -5.21 22.17 -14.88
N ALA A 292 -3.98 22.71 -14.77
CA ALA A 292 -3.12 22.43 -13.64
C ALA A 292 -3.69 23.01 -12.33
N PRO A 293 -3.43 22.35 -11.18
CA PRO A 293 -3.81 22.89 -9.89
C PRO A 293 -3.12 24.24 -9.61
N ALA A 294 -3.71 25.06 -8.72
CA ALA A 294 -3.12 26.34 -8.31
C ALA A 294 -1.70 26.17 -7.74
N ALA A 295 -0.87 27.22 -7.87
CA ALA A 295 0.51 27.25 -7.39
C ALA A 295 0.61 26.89 -5.89
N ARG A 296 1.55 26.01 -5.54
CA ARG A 296 1.63 25.48 -4.17
C ARG A 296 2.97 24.87 -3.79
N ASP A 297 3.32 24.91 -2.52
CA ASP A 297 4.41 24.14 -1.90
C ASP A 297 3.90 23.25 -0.75
N GLY A 298 4.75 22.34 -0.28
CA GLY A 298 4.43 21.44 0.84
C GLY A 298 3.25 20.49 0.58
N HIS A 299 2.87 20.34 -0.68
CA HIS A 299 1.88 19.38 -1.14
C HIS A 299 2.47 17.97 -1.18
N THR A 300 1.62 16.99 -1.43
CA THR A 300 2.03 15.59 -1.63
C THR A 300 1.80 15.19 -3.07
N ALA A 301 2.57 14.21 -3.54
CA ALA A 301 2.30 13.55 -4.80
C ALA A 301 2.53 12.04 -4.74
N VAL A 302 1.77 11.31 -5.53
CA VAL A 302 1.96 9.88 -5.77
C VAL A 302 1.93 9.56 -7.26
N TRP A 303 2.65 8.53 -7.66
CA TRP A 303 2.55 7.95 -9.01
C TRP A 303 1.58 6.78 -9.01
N THR A 304 0.57 6.83 -9.87
CA THR A 304 -0.44 5.75 -9.96
C THR A 304 0.01 4.58 -10.83
N GLY A 305 1.18 4.68 -11.47
CA GLY A 305 1.58 3.86 -12.61
C GLY A 305 1.38 4.57 -13.95
N THR A 306 0.47 5.55 -14.01
CA THR A 306 0.11 6.28 -15.23
C THR A 306 -0.05 7.79 -15.03
N ARG A 307 -0.28 8.26 -13.80
CA ARG A 307 -0.57 9.66 -13.48
C ARG A 307 0.19 10.12 -12.25
N MET A 308 0.60 11.38 -12.26
CA MET A 308 1.04 12.08 -11.05
C MET A 308 -0.21 12.69 -10.40
N VAL A 309 -0.57 12.23 -9.20
CA VAL A 309 -1.65 12.82 -8.41
C VAL A 309 -1.04 13.75 -7.39
N VAL A 310 -1.37 15.04 -7.46
CA VAL A 310 -0.97 16.08 -6.51
C VAL A 310 -2.15 16.44 -5.63
N PHE A 311 -1.94 16.47 -4.31
CA PHE A 311 -2.98 16.88 -3.36
C PHE A 311 -2.42 17.75 -2.25
N SER A 312 -3.27 18.66 -1.76
CA SER A 312 -3.01 19.58 -0.65
C SER A 312 -1.92 20.60 -0.96
N GLY A 313 -1.25 21.13 0.06
CA GLY A 313 -0.24 22.18 0.01
C GLY A 313 -0.79 23.51 0.48
N ARG A 314 0.02 24.56 0.28
CA ARG A 314 -0.40 25.94 0.53
C ARG A 314 -0.07 26.84 -0.65
N SER A 315 -0.84 27.90 -0.80
CA SER A 315 -0.59 29.02 -1.71
C SER A 315 -0.37 30.31 -0.90
N ASN A 316 -0.37 31.45 -1.61
CA ASN A 316 -0.43 32.79 -1.00
C ASN A 316 -1.77 33.09 -0.31
N THR A 317 -2.83 32.34 -0.57
CA THR A 317 -4.17 32.54 0.02
C THR A 317 -4.48 31.58 1.18
N GLY A 318 -3.64 30.59 1.42
CA GLY A 318 -3.79 29.66 2.55
C GLY A 318 -3.55 28.21 2.18
N LEU A 319 -4.06 27.30 3.02
CA LEU A 319 -4.00 25.87 2.78
C LEU A 319 -5.01 25.44 1.72
N LEU A 320 -4.64 24.49 0.88
CA LEU A 320 -5.43 24.05 -0.26
C LEU A 320 -6.05 22.68 0.02
N ALA A 321 -7.37 22.57 -0.15
CA ALA A 321 -8.15 21.34 -0.04
C ALA A 321 -8.48 20.76 -1.44
N ASP A 322 -7.57 20.95 -2.39
CA ASP A 322 -7.74 20.56 -3.78
C ASP A 322 -6.45 19.90 -4.32
N GLY A 323 -6.46 19.61 -5.62
CA GLY A 323 -5.31 19.02 -6.30
C GLY A 323 -5.58 18.77 -7.78
N GLY A 324 -4.69 18.01 -8.42
CA GLY A 324 -4.86 17.59 -9.80
C GLY A 324 -4.16 16.27 -10.10
N ALA A 325 -4.58 15.62 -11.18
CA ALA A 325 -3.96 14.42 -11.71
C ALA A 325 -3.41 14.71 -13.11
N TYR A 326 -2.09 14.64 -13.26
CA TYR A 326 -1.40 14.84 -14.53
C TYR A 326 -1.22 13.52 -15.27
N ASP A 327 -1.66 13.51 -16.52
CA ASP A 327 -1.39 12.47 -17.50
C ASP A 327 -0.21 12.88 -18.40
N PRO A 328 0.97 12.26 -18.26
CA PRO A 328 2.10 12.56 -19.12
C PRO A 328 1.93 12.05 -20.56
N ALA A 329 1.09 11.05 -20.82
CA ALA A 329 0.86 10.55 -22.17
C ALA A 329 -0.01 11.53 -22.99
N ALA A 330 -1.00 12.14 -22.33
CA ALA A 330 -1.82 13.18 -22.94
C ALA A 330 -1.25 14.61 -22.79
N ASN A 331 -0.26 14.79 -21.91
CA ASN A 331 0.20 16.10 -21.41
C ASN A 331 -0.98 16.97 -20.98
N GLN A 332 -1.79 16.46 -20.05
CA GLN A 332 -3.01 17.12 -19.56
C GLN A 332 -3.24 16.89 -18.06
N TRP A 333 -3.73 17.93 -17.39
CA TRP A 333 -4.21 17.83 -16.02
C TRP A 333 -5.73 17.66 -15.97
N ALA A 334 -6.20 16.94 -14.96
CA ALA A 334 -7.58 16.91 -14.54
C ALA A 334 -7.69 17.27 -13.05
N GLY A 335 -8.74 17.98 -12.65
CA GLY A 335 -9.02 18.25 -11.24
C GLY A 335 -9.36 16.97 -10.47
N LEU A 336 -9.09 16.96 -9.16
CA LEU A 336 -9.52 15.87 -8.29
C LEU A 336 -11.03 15.98 -7.94
N PRO A 337 -11.68 14.87 -7.59
CA PRO A 337 -13.03 14.89 -7.04
C PRO A 337 -13.10 15.80 -5.80
N THR A 338 -14.21 16.53 -5.65
CA THR A 338 -14.39 17.50 -4.56
C THR A 338 -15.29 16.99 -3.44
N VAL A 339 -16.16 16.02 -3.73
CA VAL A 339 -17.05 15.42 -2.73
C VAL A 339 -16.23 14.54 -1.78
N GLY A 340 -16.33 14.80 -0.47
CA GLY A 340 -15.62 14.06 0.57
C GLY A 340 -14.13 14.38 0.67
N VAL A 341 -13.65 15.42 -0.02
CA VAL A 341 -12.24 15.81 0.01
C VAL A 341 -11.80 16.20 1.44
N PRO A 342 -10.61 15.76 1.90
CA PRO A 342 -10.10 16.19 3.20
C PRO A 342 -9.81 17.68 3.25
N GLU A 343 -9.81 18.25 4.46
CA GLU A 343 -9.41 19.63 4.70
C GLU A 343 -8.00 19.94 4.18
N GLY A 344 -7.78 21.22 3.84
CA GLY A 344 -6.53 21.72 3.32
C GLY A 344 -5.40 21.60 4.34
N ARG A 345 -4.24 21.13 3.86
CA ARG A 345 -3.09 20.76 4.71
C ARG A 345 -1.78 20.91 3.97
N ARG A 346 -0.67 21.00 4.68
CA ARG A 346 0.68 20.88 4.10
C ARG A 346 1.54 19.89 4.90
N TYR A 347 2.59 19.36 4.28
CA TYR A 347 3.50 18.40 4.91
C TYR A 347 2.79 17.15 5.45
N ALA A 348 1.69 16.77 4.80
CA ALA A 348 1.08 15.46 4.96
C ALA A 348 1.99 14.39 4.34
N SER A 349 1.78 13.13 4.72
CA SER A 349 2.38 12.00 4.02
C SER A 349 1.38 11.39 3.06
N ALA A 350 1.89 10.79 1.98
CA ALA A 350 1.07 10.09 1.00
C ALA A 350 1.73 8.78 0.57
N VAL A 351 0.93 7.75 0.33
CA VAL A 351 1.37 6.49 -0.27
C VAL A 351 0.43 6.02 -1.36
N TRP A 352 0.98 5.30 -2.35
CA TRP A 352 0.19 4.61 -3.38
C TRP A 352 0.10 3.13 -3.06
N THR A 353 -1.12 2.60 -3.08
CA THR A 353 -1.40 1.19 -2.75
C THR A 353 -1.41 0.27 -3.99
N GLY A 354 -1.32 0.83 -5.19
CA GLY A 354 -1.62 0.14 -6.45
C GLY A 354 -3.02 0.46 -7.00
N THR A 355 -3.97 0.85 -6.15
CA THR A 355 -5.36 1.15 -6.56
C THR A 355 -5.93 2.45 -5.99
N ARG A 356 -5.38 2.91 -4.86
CA ARG A 356 -5.79 4.15 -4.19
C ARG A 356 -4.60 4.88 -3.59
N ALA A 357 -4.71 6.20 -3.47
CA ALA A 357 -3.78 7.03 -2.73
C ALA A 357 -4.28 7.22 -1.29
N ILE A 358 -3.40 7.08 -0.30
CA ILE A 358 -3.72 7.32 1.11
C ILE A 358 -2.92 8.52 1.58
N PHE A 359 -3.59 9.51 2.17
CA PHE A 359 -3.01 10.73 2.72
C PHE A 359 -3.25 10.78 4.22
N TRP A 360 -2.26 11.20 5.01
CA TRP A 360 -2.44 11.28 6.46
C TRP A 360 -1.61 12.39 7.11
N GLY A 361 -2.20 13.01 8.14
CA GLY A 361 -1.54 14.00 9.00
C GLY A 361 -1.25 15.31 8.29
N GLY A 362 -0.21 16.01 8.76
CA GLY A 362 0.26 17.29 8.24
C GLY A 362 -0.11 18.46 9.14
N GLN A 363 0.12 19.67 8.62
CA GLN A 363 -0.24 20.94 9.26
C GLN A 363 -1.55 21.46 8.66
N GLY A 364 -2.58 21.61 9.49
CA GLY A 364 -3.83 22.31 9.19
C GLY A 364 -3.74 23.81 9.53
N ALA A 365 -4.87 24.52 9.40
CA ALA A 365 -4.90 25.98 9.54
C ALA A 365 -4.57 26.46 10.96
N THR A 366 -4.99 25.68 11.97
CA THR A 366 -4.84 26.02 13.39
C THR A 366 -3.81 25.14 14.10
N SER A 367 -3.73 23.86 13.75
CA SER A 367 -2.83 22.89 14.38
C SER A 367 -2.43 21.78 13.41
N GLU A 368 -1.51 20.93 13.83
CA GLU A 368 -1.33 19.62 13.21
C GLU A 368 -2.64 18.82 13.26
N ILE A 369 -2.81 17.92 12.29
CA ILE A 369 -4.05 17.14 12.11
C ILE A 369 -3.77 15.64 12.25
N ALA A 370 -4.77 14.90 12.74
CA ALA A 370 -4.76 13.44 12.95
C ALA A 370 -5.70 12.70 11.98
N THR A 371 -6.12 13.38 10.91
CA THR A 371 -7.07 12.86 9.92
C THR A 371 -6.36 12.53 8.61
N GLY A 372 -7.02 11.74 7.76
CA GLY A 372 -6.51 11.37 6.45
C GLY A 372 -7.62 11.17 5.43
N GLY A 373 -7.23 11.02 4.18
CA GLY A 373 -8.13 10.72 3.06
C GLY A 373 -7.63 9.56 2.23
N ARG A 374 -8.56 8.77 1.71
CA ARG A 374 -8.32 7.76 0.69
C ARG A 374 -8.93 8.25 -0.61
N LEU A 375 -8.12 8.32 -1.66
CA LEU A 375 -8.57 8.63 -3.01
C LEU A 375 -8.57 7.34 -3.83
N GLU A 376 -9.77 6.81 -4.10
CA GLU A 376 -9.92 5.66 -5.00
C GLU A 376 -9.64 6.11 -6.43
N CYS A 377 -8.88 5.27 -7.16
CA CYS A 377 -8.58 5.51 -8.56
C CYS A 377 -9.06 4.32 -9.40
N GLY A 378 -9.67 4.63 -10.54
CA GLY A 378 -10.14 3.64 -11.50
C GLY A 378 -9.05 3.19 -12.47
N VAL A 379 -9.49 2.71 -13.64
CA VAL A 379 -8.62 2.34 -14.76
C VAL A 379 -7.66 3.47 -15.10
N ASN A 380 -6.41 3.14 -15.39
CA ASN A 380 -5.33 4.10 -15.67
C ASN A 380 -5.14 5.14 -14.56
N GLY A 381 -5.42 4.77 -13.30
CA GLY A 381 -5.16 5.59 -12.14
C GLY A 381 -5.97 6.89 -12.10
N VAL A 382 -7.12 6.95 -12.79
CA VAL A 382 -7.98 8.13 -12.81
C VAL A 382 -8.66 8.30 -11.44
N PRO A 383 -8.47 9.41 -10.71
CA PRO A 383 -9.15 9.66 -9.44
C PRO A 383 -10.67 9.64 -9.56
N GLN A 384 -11.38 9.01 -8.62
CA GLN A 384 -12.83 8.83 -8.67
C GLN A 384 -13.54 9.41 -7.45
N SER A 385 -13.16 9.00 -6.24
CA SER A 385 -13.88 9.36 -5.03
C SER A 385 -12.98 9.41 -3.81
N TRP A 386 -13.36 10.26 -2.86
CA TRP A 386 -12.73 10.35 -1.56
C TRP A 386 -13.51 9.60 -0.51
N SER A 387 -12.79 9.02 0.44
CA SER A 387 -13.32 8.58 1.73
C SER A 387 -12.36 8.96 2.85
N ALA A 388 -12.88 9.13 4.07
CA ALA A 388 -12.03 9.37 5.23
C ALA A 388 -11.23 8.11 5.58
N VAL A 389 -10.03 8.31 6.11
CA VAL A 389 -9.29 7.25 6.82
C VAL A 389 -9.85 7.15 8.23
N SER A 390 -10.06 5.92 8.73
CA SER A 390 -10.41 5.70 10.14
C SER A 390 -9.45 6.40 11.10
N THR A 391 -10.00 6.95 12.18
CA THR A 391 -9.24 7.55 13.29
C THR A 391 -9.13 6.61 14.49
N VAL A 392 -9.72 5.42 14.41
CA VAL A 392 -9.65 4.41 15.48
C VAL A 392 -8.21 3.92 15.60
N ASN A 393 -7.59 4.15 16.77
CA ASN A 393 -6.18 3.88 17.07
C ASN A 393 -5.16 4.61 16.18
N ALA A 394 -5.59 5.66 15.47
CA ALA A 394 -4.68 6.46 14.67
C ALA A 394 -3.65 7.18 15.56
N PRO A 395 -2.45 7.47 15.03
CA PRO A 395 -1.47 8.25 15.78
C PRO A 395 -2.02 9.64 16.12
N SER A 396 -1.47 10.25 17.17
CA SER A 396 -1.76 11.65 17.50
C SER A 396 -1.45 12.60 16.33
N ALA A 397 -2.12 13.76 16.30
CA ALA A 397 -1.93 14.77 15.25
C ALA A 397 -0.46 15.17 15.11
N ARG A 398 0.06 15.25 13.87
CA ARG A 398 1.49 15.48 13.64
C ARG A 398 1.81 16.01 12.25
N THR A 399 2.97 16.62 12.14
CA THR A 399 3.60 17.06 10.89
C THR A 399 5.08 16.65 10.86
N ARG A 400 5.71 16.70 9.68
CA ARG A 400 7.13 16.31 9.48
C ARG A 400 7.43 14.88 9.96
N HIS A 401 6.41 14.03 10.02
CA HIS A 401 6.53 12.59 10.20
C HIS A 401 6.93 11.92 8.89
N ALA A 402 7.44 10.70 8.98
CA ALA A 402 7.70 9.89 7.81
C ALA A 402 6.60 8.85 7.62
N ALA A 403 6.41 8.41 6.38
CA ALA A 403 5.56 7.27 6.09
C ALA A 403 6.12 6.40 4.96
N VAL A 404 5.85 5.10 5.03
CA VAL A 404 6.21 4.14 3.98
C VAL A 404 5.03 3.22 3.65
N TRP A 405 5.03 2.67 2.43
CA TRP A 405 4.12 1.61 2.03
C TRP A 405 4.82 0.26 2.06
N THR A 406 4.27 -0.71 2.78
CA THR A 406 4.86 -2.05 2.89
C THR A 406 4.50 -2.98 1.73
N GLY A 407 3.63 -2.52 0.82
CA GLY A 407 2.89 -3.39 -0.10
C GLY A 407 1.47 -3.70 0.40
N THR A 408 1.23 -3.62 1.71
CA THR A 408 -0.08 -3.94 2.33
C THR A 408 -0.56 -2.92 3.35
N ARG A 409 0.35 -2.19 4.00
CA ARG A 409 0.05 -1.22 5.06
C ARG A 409 0.85 0.06 4.88
N MET A 410 0.27 1.18 5.32
CA MET A 410 1.00 2.43 5.48
C MET A 410 1.55 2.48 6.90
N ILE A 411 2.85 2.66 7.08
CA ILE A 411 3.44 2.86 8.41
C ILE A 411 3.75 4.35 8.56
N VAL A 412 3.34 4.95 9.68
CA VAL A 412 3.63 6.34 10.05
C VAL A 412 4.49 6.37 11.30
N TRP A 413 5.55 7.18 11.29
CA TRP A 413 6.44 7.31 12.45
C TRP A 413 7.02 8.73 12.64
N GLY A 414 7.22 9.11 13.90
CA GLY A 414 7.80 10.35 14.39
C GLY A 414 6.95 11.56 14.06
N GLY A 415 7.62 12.66 13.76
CA GLY A 415 7.02 13.97 13.53
C GLY A 415 7.02 14.83 14.78
N GLN A 416 6.29 15.92 14.71
CA GLN A 416 6.14 16.86 15.82
C GLN A 416 4.70 17.32 15.95
N ARG A 417 4.35 17.77 17.16
CA ARG A 417 3.06 18.40 17.48
C ARG A 417 3.29 19.50 18.51
N ALA A 418 2.80 20.71 18.23
CA ALA A 418 2.89 21.84 19.17
C ALA A 418 4.33 22.05 19.72
N GLY A 419 5.34 21.89 18.86
CA GLY A 419 6.76 22.01 19.21
C GLY A 419 7.40 20.80 19.91
N ALA A 420 6.62 19.79 20.29
CA ALA A 420 7.14 18.54 20.86
C ALA A 420 7.41 17.50 19.77
N PHE A 421 8.58 16.85 19.83
CA PHE A 421 8.93 15.72 18.97
C PHE A 421 8.20 14.46 19.42
N LEU A 422 7.80 13.61 18.47
CA LEU A 422 6.95 12.44 18.75
C LEU A 422 7.72 11.12 18.75
N GLY A 423 7.43 10.33 19.78
CA GLY A 423 7.99 9.04 20.19
C GLY A 423 7.17 7.80 19.78
N ASP A 424 6.01 7.99 19.15
CA ASP A 424 5.02 6.97 18.77
C ASP A 424 4.64 6.92 17.27
N GLY A 425 4.17 5.78 16.78
CA GLY A 425 3.69 5.62 15.40
C GLY A 425 2.59 4.58 15.28
N ALA A 426 2.04 4.41 14.08
CA ALA A 426 1.06 3.35 13.82
C ALA A 426 1.12 2.86 12.37
N ALA A 427 0.71 1.61 12.17
CA ALA A 427 0.51 1.00 10.87
C ALA A 427 -0.99 0.98 10.52
N TYR A 428 -1.33 1.45 9.33
CA TYR A 428 -2.67 1.50 8.80
C TYR A 428 -2.93 0.38 7.80
N ASP A 429 -4.01 -0.35 8.01
CA ASP A 429 -4.50 -1.38 7.11
C ASP A 429 -5.67 -0.81 6.27
N PRO A 430 -5.49 -0.59 4.96
CA PRO A 430 -6.54 -0.04 4.12
C PRO A 430 -7.65 -1.04 3.77
N VAL A 431 -7.46 -2.34 4.00
CA VAL A 431 -8.54 -3.34 3.89
C VAL A 431 -9.37 -3.33 5.16
N ALA A 432 -8.67 -3.36 6.30
CA ALA A 432 -9.16 -3.18 7.67
C ALA A 432 -9.99 -1.90 7.89
N ASP A 433 -9.49 -0.80 7.33
CA ASP A 433 -9.74 0.56 7.83
C ASP A 433 -9.46 0.72 9.33
N THR A 434 -8.31 0.22 9.74
CA THR A 434 -7.89 0.25 11.15
C THR A 434 -6.41 0.56 11.28
N TRP A 435 -6.07 1.30 12.33
CA TRP A 435 -4.68 1.52 12.74
C TRP A 435 -4.27 0.54 13.83
N THR A 436 -3.00 0.15 13.81
CA THR A 436 -2.35 -0.64 14.86
C THR A 436 -1.14 0.15 15.35
N PRO A 437 -1.08 0.57 16.63
CA PRO A 437 0.08 1.25 17.19
C PRO A 437 1.36 0.43 17.06
N LEU A 438 2.47 1.11 16.78
CA LEU A 438 3.79 0.49 16.73
C LEU A 438 4.33 0.26 18.17
N PRO A 439 5.21 -0.72 18.36
CA PRO A 439 5.84 -0.97 19.65
C PRO A 439 6.77 0.19 20.01
N VAL A 440 6.76 0.59 21.28
CA VAL A 440 7.67 1.61 21.83
C VAL A 440 8.95 1.02 22.42
N LEU A 441 8.96 -0.30 22.66
CA LEU A 441 10.16 -0.98 23.16
C LEU A 441 11.25 -0.95 22.09
N ALA A 442 12.43 -0.45 22.48
CA ALA A 442 13.58 -0.23 21.60
C ALA A 442 13.30 0.70 20.39
N ALA A 443 12.18 1.45 20.40
CA ALA A 443 11.93 2.46 19.41
C ALA A 443 12.99 3.58 19.48
N PRO A 444 13.36 4.18 18.34
CA PRO A 444 14.30 5.28 18.33
C PRO A 444 13.74 6.51 19.07
N VAL A 445 14.64 7.39 19.53
CA VAL A 445 14.24 8.65 20.17
C VAL A 445 13.28 9.46 19.28
N ALA A 446 12.38 10.20 19.94
CA ALA A 446 11.41 11.07 19.32
C ALA A 446 12.09 12.06 18.36
N ARG A 447 11.55 12.22 17.15
CA ARG A 447 12.22 12.97 16.07
C ARG A 447 11.26 13.45 14.99
N ALA A 448 11.60 14.53 14.31
CA ALA A 448 10.88 15.04 13.14
C ALA A 448 11.83 15.31 11.96
N GLY A 449 11.30 15.36 10.74
CA GLY A 449 12.08 15.69 9.53
C GLY A 449 13.15 14.66 9.16
N HIS A 450 13.02 13.43 9.66
CA HIS A 450 13.84 12.28 9.27
C HIS A 450 13.35 11.70 7.96
N VAL A 451 14.19 10.90 7.32
CA VAL A 451 13.78 10.10 6.15
C VAL A 451 13.25 8.74 6.61
N ALA A 452 12.36 8.16 5.82
CA ALA A 452 12.03 6.74 5.91
C ALA A 452 11.96 6.10 4.52
N VAL A 453 12.44 4.87 4.40
CA VAL A 453 12.33 4.06 3.18
C VAL A 453 11.86 2.64 3.54
N TRP A 454 11.17 1.98 2.61
CA TRP A 454 10.82 0.57 2.73
C TRP A 454 11.89 -0.28 2.05
N SER A 455 12.52 -1.19 2.79
CA SER A 455 13.55 -2.08 2.24
C SER A 455 12.99 -3.28 1.47
N GLY A 456 11.67 -3.48 1.51
CA GLY A 456 11.01 -4.72 1.12
C GLY A 456 10.60 -5.57 2.34
N SER A 457 11.26 -5.39 3.48
CA SER A 457 10.98 -6.13 4.72
C SER A 457 10.92 -5.26 5.98
N GLU A 458 11.60 -4.11 5.99
CA GLU A 458 11.72 -3.23 7.15
C GLU A 458 11.50 -1.77 6.74
N MET A 459 10.94 -0.97 7.64
CA MET A 459 10.98 0.49 7.52
C MET A 459 12.29 0.99 8.11
N LEU A 460 13.17 1.53 7.27
CA LEU A 460 14.44 2.12 7.69
C LEU A 460 14.22 3.62 7.90
N ILE A 461 14.63 4.14 9.04
CA ILE A 461 14.64 5.58 9.33
C ILE A 461 16.05 6.07 9.64
N TYR A 462 16.35 7.30 9.26
CA TYR A 462 17.63 7.91 9.58
C TYR A 462 17.51 9.44 9.73
N GLY A 463 18.31 9.98 10.65
CA GLY A 463 18.43 11.41 10.88
C GLY A 463 17.17 12.02 11.49
N GLY A 464 16.80 13.20 11.00
CA GLY A 464 15.82 14.08 11.61
C GLY A 464 16.44 14.98 12.66
N GLU A 465 15.60 15.58 13.47
CA GLU A 465 16.03 16.44 14.58
C GLU A 465 15.17 16.20 15.82
N ASP A 466 15.75 16.54 16.96
CA ASP A 466 15.09 16.65 18.26
C ASP A 466 15.44 18.00 18.91
N SER A 467 15.18 18.15 20.22
CA SER A 467 15.45 19.38 20.96
C SER A 467 16.94 19.74 21.05
N THR A 468 17.85 18.80 20.75
CA THR A 468 19.30 18.99 20.77
C THR A 468 19.87 19.33 19.39
N GLY A 469 19.11 19.09 18.32
CA GLY A 469 19.49 19.41 16.94
C GLY A 469 19.37 18.21 16.00
N ALA A 470 20.11 18.27 14.89
CA ALA A 470 20.09 17.23 13.87
C ALA A 470 20.72 15.91 14.38
N LEU A 471 20.08 14.79 14.09
CA LEU A 471 20.45 13.46 14.57
C LEU A 471 21.30 12.73 13.52
N SER A 472 22.27 11.95 13.99
CA SER A 472 23.07 11.00 13.20
C SER A 472 22.70 9.53 13.47
N THR A 473 21.53 9.31 14.08
CA THR A 473 21.05 7.97 14.47
C THR A 473 19.95 7.49 13.53
N GLY A 474 19.84 6.17 13.36
CA GLY A 474 18.79 5.51 12.60
C GLY A 474 18.28 4.24 13.26
N ALA A 475 17.16 3.74 12.78
CA ALA A 475 16.54 2.50 13.26
C ALA A 475 15.79 1.79 12.12
N ALA A 476 15.58 0.50 12.27
CA ALA A 476 14.78 -0.31 11.38
C ALA A 476 13.61 -0.92 12.15
N TYR A 477 12.41 -0.85 11.59
CA TYR A 477 11.23 -1.54 12.11
C TYR A 477 10.85 -2.71 11.22
N ASP A 478 10.81 -3.89 11.81
CA ASP A 478 10.35 -5.12 11.18
C ASP A 478 8.88 -5.36 11.57
N PRO A 479 7.91 -5.16 10.65
CA PRO A 479 6.49 -5.38 10.93
C PRO A 479 6.13 -6.87 11.08
N ALA A 480 6.93 -7.81 10.55
CA ALA A 480 6.66 -9.23 10.71
C ALA A 480 7.02 -9.70 12.13
N LYS A 481 8.08 -9.12 12.71
CA LYS A 481 8.49 -9.38 14.10
C LYS A 481 7.86 -8.43 15.11
N ASN A 482 7.24 -7.35 14.64
CA ASN A 482 6.75 -6.24 15.46
C ASN A 482 7.84 -5.72 16.41
N LYS A 483 9.03 -5.43 15.88
CA LYS A 483 10.21 -5.03 16.65
C LYS A 483 11.05 -3.98 15.95
N TRP A 484 11.63 -3.10 16.76
CA TRP A 484 12.67 -2.17 16.35
C TRP A 484 14.05 -2.79 16.56
N ARG A 485 14.99 -2.37 15.70
CA ARG A 485 16.42 -2.52 15.92
C ARG A 485 17.13 -1.23 15.55
N THR A 486 18.27 -0.99 16.16
CA THR A 486 19.14 0.13 15.77
C THR A 486 19.74 -0.14 14.39
N LEU A 487 19.85 0.90 13.56
CA LEU A 487 20.79 0.87 12.44
C LEU A 487 22.14 1.26 13.04
N ASP A 488 22.95 0.25 13.38
CA ASP A 488 24.18 0.42 14.13
C ASP A 488 24.97 1.63 13.59
N ALA A 489 25.20 2.59 14.48
CA ALA A 489 25.92 3.82 14.18
C ALA A 489 27.41 3.52 14.06
N ALA A 490 27.79 2.78 13.03
CA ALA A 490 29.18 2.70 12.64
C ALA A 490 29.67 4.12 12.26
N ALA A 491 30.94 4.39 12.53
CA ALA A 491 31.56 5.70 12.37
C ALA A 491 31.29 6.31 10.99
N GLY A 492 31.16 7.64 10.94
CA GLY A 492 31.04 8.41 9.68
C GLY A 492 29.64 8.93 9.36
N ALA A 493 28.60 8.53 10.10
CA ALA A 493 27.24 9.01 9.90
C ALA A 493 27.12 10.54 10.13
N THR A 494 26.64 11.30 9.15
CA THR A 494 26.47 12.76 9.28
C THR A 494 25.10 13.10 9.85
N PRO A 495 25.01 13.94 10.91
CA PRO A 495 23.73 14.41 11.43
C PRO A 495 23.00 15.26 10.41
N ARG A 496 21.69 15.02 10.21
CA ARG A 496 20.91 15.72 9.19
C ARG A 496 19.41 15.69 9.45
N SER A 497 18.69 16.76 9.09
CA SER A 497 17.23 16.79 8.96
C SER A 497 16.81 17.33 7.58
N GLY A 498 15.62 17.01 7.09
CA GLY A 498 15.11 17.51 5.81
C GLY A 498 15.87 17.01 4.57
N SER A 499 16.59 15.91 4.70
CA SER A 499 17.25 15.19 3.60
C SER A 499 16.23 14.40 2.76
N THR A 500 16.68 13.90 1.61
CA THR A 500 15.95 12.88 0.85
C THR A 500 16.68 11.55 0.88
N ALA A 501 15.95 10.46 0.71
CA ALA A 501 16.53 9.12 0.69
C ALA A 501 15.75 8.18 -0.22
N VAL A 502 16.46 7.16 -0.69
CA VAL A 502 15.91 6.06 -1.48
C VAL A 502 16.48 4.72 -0.99
N TRP A 503 15.74 3.65 -1.25
CA TRP A 503 16.23 2.28 -1.13
C TRP A 503 16.68 1.79 -2.51
N SER A 504 17.95 1.40 -2.65
CA SER A 504 18.49 0.93 -3.93
C SER A 504 18.09 -0.51 -4.27
N GLY A 505 17.52 -1.24 -3.31
CA GLY A 505 17.38 -2.69 -3.33
C GLY A 505 18.31 -3.39 -2.32
N SER A 506 19.43 -2.75 -1.97
CA SER A 506 20.41 -3.27 -1.00
C SER A 506 20.97 -2.21 -0.05
N GLU A 507 20.91 -0.93 -0.41
CA GLU A 507 21.48 0.17 0.36
C GLU A 507 20.44 1.27 0.58
N LEU A 508 20.50 1.88 1.77
CA LEU A 508 19.90 3.19 2.04
C LEU A 508 20.84 4.26 1.47
N VAL A 509 20.36 5.03 0.50
CA VAL A 509 21.13 6.13 -0.12
C VAL A 509 20.47 7.45 0.27
N ILE A 510 21.22 8.35 0.90
CA ILE A 510 20.72 9.62 1.45
C ILE A 510 21.52 10.79 0.90
N PHE A 511 20.83 11.86 0.48
CA PHE A 511 21.47 13.08 0.02
C PHE A 511 20.92 14.33 0.71
N GLY A 512 21.83 15.27 0.95
CA GLY A 512 21.54 16.60 1.46
C GLY A 512 20.89 16.61 2.85
N GLY A 513 19.97 17.56 3.04
CA GLY A 513 19.42 17.93 4.35
C GLY A 513 20.15 19.13 4.92
N GLN A 514 19.96 19.37 6.21
CA GLN A 514 20.61 20.45 6.93
C GLN A 514 21.04 20.00 8.33
N ALA A 515 22.06 20.67 8.86
CA ALA A 515 22.51 20.55 10.25
C ALA A 515 22.93 21.93 10.75
N ALA A 516 22.56 22.29 11.97
CA ALA A 516 22.82 23.64 12.53
C ALA A 516 22.41 24.76 11.56
N SER A 517 21.23 24.64 10.94
CA SER A 517 20.69 25.57 9.92
C SER A 517 21.54 25.74 8.66
N SER A 518 22.52 24.86 8.43
CA SER A 518 23.38 24.87 7.25
C SER A 518 22.99 23.69 6.34
N PRO A 519 22.72 23.94 5.05
CA PRO A 519 22.49 22.88 4.08
C PRO A 519 23.70 21.95 3.94
N LEU A 520 23.44 20.70 3.58
CA LEU A 520 24.46 19.66 3.37
C LEU A 520 24.50 19.22 1.92
N SER A 521 25.68 18.88 1.40
CA SER A 521 25.89 18.20 0.11
C SER A 521 26.29 16.74 0.27
N ALA A 522 26.30 16.23 1.51
CA ALA A 522 26.82 14.91 1.83
C ALA A 522 25.89 13.80 1.31
N LEU A 523 26.36 13.08 0.30
CA LEU A 523 25.81 11.78 -0.10
C LEU A 523 26.37 10.69 0.83
N GLN A 524 25.49 9.90 1.45
CA GLN A 524 25.90 8.76 2.26
C GLN A 524 25.08 7.51 1.94
N ARG A 525 25.75 6.36 2.01
CA ARG A 525 25.17 5.03 1.77
C ARG A 525 25.34 4.15 2.98
N LEU A 526 24.35 3.32 3.25
CA LEU A 526 24.39 2.31 4.29
C LEU A 526 23.76 1.01 3.79
N THR A 527 24.52 -0.08 3.86
CA THR A 527 23.96 -1.43 3.85
C THR A 527 23.44 -1.73 5.26
N PRO A 528 22.13 -1.87 5.49
CA PRO A 528 21.56 -1.96 6.84
C PRO A 528 21.70 -3.35 7.48
N GLN A 529 22.83 -4.01 7.24
CA GLN A 529 23.17 -5.31 7.82
C GLN A 529 23.60 -5.14 9.28
N PRO A 530 22.98 -5.87 10.22
CA PRO A 530 23.38 -5.85 11.62
C PRO A 530 24.75 -6.54 11.80
N ALA A 531 25.35 -6.35 12.97
CA ALA A 531 26.47 -7.17 13.38
C ALA A 531 26.06 -8.66 13.56
N PHE A 532 27.00 -9.57 13.31
CA PHE A 532 26.86 -11.00 13.57
C PHE A 532 27.91 -11.45 14.58
N TYR A 533 27.51 -12.28 15.52
CA TYR A 533 28.35 -12.77 16.62
C TYR A 533 28.48 -14.28 16.51
N PHE A 534 29.73 -14.76 16.50
CA PHE A 534 30.04 -16.17 16.38
C PHE A 534 30.36 -16.73 17.76
N PHE A 535 29.66 -17.80 18.12
CA PHE A 535 29.76 -18.51 19.39
C PHE A 535 30.28 -19.93 19.14
N ARG A 536 31.10 -20.45 20.05
CA ARG A 536 31.49 -21.87 20.06
C ARG A 536 31.68 -22.35 21.49
N LYS A 537 31.51 -23.66 21.72
CA LYS A 537 32.02 -24.29 22.93
C LYS A 537 33.55 -24.37 22.84
N PRO A 538 34.27 -23.98 23.91
CA PRO A 538 35.73 -24.09 23.96
C PRO A 538 36.21 -25.53 23.77
#